data_AF-A0A963KPP1-F1
#
_entry.id   AF-A0A963KPP1-F1
#
_cell.length_a   1.000
_cell.length_b   1.000
_cell.length_c   1.000
_cell.angle_alpha   90.00
_cell.angle_beta   90.00
_cell.angle_gamma   90.00
#
_symmetry.space_group_name_H-M   'P 1'
#
loop_
_entity.id
_entity.type
_entity.pdbx_description
1 polymer ?
#
loop_
_entity_poly.entity_id
_entity_poly.type
_entity_poly.pdbx_seq_one_letter_code
_entity_poly.pdbx_strand_id
1 'polypeptide(L)' 'MADTILQPPVVAERLHVSLGTLAKWRVYGKGPAYVKIGRMIGYRESDLEAWIADHVVRSTSERTAA' A
#
# COMPACT_ATOMS: atom_id res chain seq x y z
N MET A 1 -15.73 2.00 13.65
CA MET A 1 -16.18 1.49 12.33
C MET A 1 -15.18 0.42 11.90
N ALA A 2 -15.64 -0.74 11.43
CA ALA A 2 -14.77 -1.85 11.10
C ALA A 2 -13.96 -1.51 9.84
N ASP A 3 -12.64 -1.47 9.95
CA ASP A 3 -11.75 -1.27 8.82
C ASP A 3 -11.59 -2.59 8.06
N THR A 4 -11.87 -2.56 6.75
CA THR A 4 -11.85 -3.75 5.90
C THR A 4 -10.41 -4.13 5.58
N ILE A 5 -10.03 -5.39 5.89
CA ILE A 5 -8.73 -5.93 5.51
C ILE A 5 -8.79 -6.46 4.07
N LEU A 6 -8.10 -5.77 3.17
CA LEU A 6 -7.92 -6.14 1.78
C LEU A 6 -6.76 -7.12 1.62
N GLN A 7 -6.94 -8.09 0.72
CA GLN A 7 -5.87 -9.03 0.39
C GLN A 7 -4.87 -8.42 -0.61
N PRO A 8 -3.61 -8.88 -0.63
CA PRO A 8 -2.59 -8.42 -1.57
C PRO A 8 -3.03 -8.34 -3.04
N PRO A 9 -3.78 -9.31 -3.62
CA PRO A 9 -4.27 -9.19 -5.00
C PRO A 9 -5.19 -7.99 -5.20
N VAL A 10 -6.14 -7.77 -4.29
CA VAL A 10 -7.07 -6.63 -4.37
C VAL A 10 -6.32 -5.29 -4.30
N VAL A 11 -5.33 -5.20 -3.41
CA VAL A 11 -4.50 -4.00 -3.26
C VAL A 11 -3.65 -3.74 -4.49
N ALA A 12 -3.07 -4.80 -5.06
CA ALA A 12 -2.27 -4.72 -6.27
C ALA A 12 -3.12 -4.21 -7.46
N GLU A 13 -4.35 -4.70 -7.60
CA GLU A 13 -5.29 -4.19 -8.61
C GLU A 13 -5.66 -2.73 -8.39
N ARG A 14 -5.99 -2.32 -7.16
CA ARG A 14 -6.33 -0.93 -6.83
C ARG A 14 -5.19 0.05 -7.13
N LEU A 15 -3.96 -0.35 -6.86
CA LEU A 15 -2.76 0.45 -7.11
C LEU A 15 -2.22 0.31 -8.54
N HIS A 16 -2.82 -0.55 -9.36
CA HIS A 16 -2.37 -0.88 -10.70
C HIS A 16 -0.89 -1.33 -10.75
N VAL A 17 -0.46 -2.10 -9.75
CA VAL A 17 0.89 -2.67 -9.65
C VAL A 17 0.85 -4.18 -9.65
N SER A 18 1.95 -4.83 -10.01
CA SER A 18 2.03 -6.29 -9.89
C SER A 18 2.12 -6.73 -8.42
N LEU A 19 1.62 -7.93 -8.12
CA LEU A 19 1.84 -8.59 -6.81
C LEU A 19 3.32 -8.68 -6.43
N GLY A 20 4.19 -8.87 -7.42
CA GLY A 20 5.65 -8.88 -7.24
C GLY A 20 6.20 -7.51 -6.84
N THR A 21 5.66 -6.43 -7.40
CA THR A 21 5.98 -5.05 -6.99
C THR A 21 5.54 -4.82 -5.54
N LEU A 22 4.31 -5.22 -5.19
CA LEU A 22 3.81 -5.11 -3.82
C LEU A 22 4.66 -5.93 -2.82
N ALA A 23 5.11 -7.11 -3.24
CA ALA A 23 6.03 -7.93 -2.43
C ALA A 23 7.39 -7.27 -2.24
N LYS A 24 7.96 -6.69 -3.31
CA LYS A 24 9.21 -5.92 -3.24
C LYS A 24 9.06 -4.72 -2.31
N TRP A 25 7.97 -3.98 -2.41
CA TRP A 25 7.68 -2.84 -1.53
C TRP A 25 7.72 -3.25 -0.05
N ARG A 26 7.08 -4.37 0.32
CA ARG A 26 7.18 -4.92 1.69
C ARG A 26 8.61 -5.21 2.14
N VAL A 27 9.48 -5.72 1.24
CA VAL A 27 10.88 -6.02 1.54
C VAL A 27 11.71 -4.74 1.70
N TYR A 28 11.48 -3.76 0.82
CA TYR A 28 12.21 -2.49 0.83
C TYR A 28 11.68 -1.48 1.85
N GLY A 29 10.65 -1.83 2.64
CA GLY A 29 10.01 -0.92 3.57
C GLY A 29 9.24 0.22 2.88
N LYS A 30 8.83 0.02 1.63
CA LYS A 30 8.04 0.97 0.84
C LYS A 30 6.59 0.50 0.75
N GLY A 31 5.70 1.40 0.33
CA GLY A 31 4.30 1.08 0.04
C GLY A 31 3.37 1.21 1.25
N PRO A 32 2.08 0.87 1.07
CA PRO A 32 1.07 1.02 2.11
C PRO A 32 1.33 0.10 3.31
N ALA A 33 0.91 0.55 4.49
CA ALA A 33 1.04 -0.26 5.70
C ALA A 33 0.26 -1.56 5.56
N TYR A 34 0.86 -2.65 6.03
CA TYR A 34 0.31 -3.99 5.91
C TYR A 34 0.14 -4.63 7.29
N VAL A 35 -0.92 -5.42 7.42
CA VAL A 35 -1.20 -6.24 8.58
C VAL A 35 -0.68 -7.64 8.29
N LYS A 36 0.16 -8.15 9.19
CA LYS A 36 0.65 -9.54 9.14
C LYS A 36 -0.06 -10.36 10.21
N ILE A 37 -0.86 -11.33 9.78
CA ILE A 37 -1.57 -12.28 10.66
C ILE A 37 -1.05 -13.69 10.34
N GLY A 38 -0.03 -14.13 11.07
CA GLY A 38 0.65 -15.39 10.81
C GLY A 38 1.28 -15.43 9.41
N ARG A 39 0.73 -16.29 8.53
CA ARG A 39 1.14 -16.41 7.12
C ARG A 39 0.34 -15.50 6.17
N MET A 40 -0.77 -14.93 6.64
CA MET A 40 -1.60 -14.04 5.85
C MET A 40 -1.06 -12.61 5.93
N ILE A 41 -0.93 -11.98 4.77
CA ILE A 41 -0.70 -10.54 4.64
C ILE A 41 -2.03 -9.94 4.22
N GLY A 42 -2.40 -8.84 4.85
CA GLY A 42 -3.55 -8.02 4.47
C GLY A 42 -3.19 -6.54 4.56
N TYR A 43 -4.05 -5.68 4.05
CA TYR A 43 -3.88 -4.24 4.06
C TYR A 43 -5.18 -3.63 4.55
N ARG A 44 -5.09 -2.70 5.49
CA ARG A 44 -6.27 -1.93 5.89
C ARG A 44 -6.66 -1.01 4.76
N GLU A 45 -7.95 -0.91 4.49
CA GLU A 45 -8.45 0.03 3.50
C GLU A 45 -8.04 1.47 3.86
N SER A 46 -8.14 1.85 5.13
CA SER A 46 -7.71 3.18 5.58
C SER A 46 -6.22 3.43 5.40
N ASP A 47 -5.36 2.43 5.66
CA ASP A 47 -3.91 2.57 5.49
C ASP A 47 -3.53 2.68 4.00
N LEU A 48 -4.25 1.96 3.13
CA LEU A 48 -4.07 2.06 1.69
C LEU A 48 -4.42 3.46 1.17
N GLU A 49 -5.58 3.97 1.58
CA GLU A 49 -6.05 5.32 1.22
C GLU A 49 -5.09 6.40 1.76
N ALA A 50 -4.64 6.26 3.02
CA ALA A 50 -3.67 7.18 3.62
C ALA A 50 -2.35 7.20 2.86
N TRP A 51 -1.86 6.03 2.44
CA TRP A 51 -0.64 5.93 1.63
C TRP A 51 -0.81 6.60 0.26
N ILE A 52 -1.95 6.38 -0.41
CA ILE A 52 -2.25 7.04 -1.68
C ILE A 52 -2.28 8.56 -1.49
N ALA A 53 -2.94 9.05 -0.44
CA ALA A 53 -3.04 10.47 -0.12
C ALA A 53 -1.67 11.11 0.14
N ASP A 54 -0.76 10.40 0.83
CA ASP A 54 0.61 10.85 1.10
C ASP A 54 1.48 10.89 -0.18
N HIS A 55 1.15 10.06 -1.17
CA HIS A 55 1.87 9.98 -2.46
C HIS A 55 1.27 10.88 -3.55
N VAL A 56 0.28 11.73 -3.22
CA VAL A 56 -0.25 12.73 -4.15
C VAL A 56 0.74 13.89 -4.29
N VAL A 57 1.54 13.87 -5.35
CA VAL A 57 2.41 14.99 -5.74
C VAL A 57 1.69 15.89 -6.75
N ARG A 58 1.77 17.21 -6.57
CA ARG A 58 1.17 18.20 -7.49
C ARG A 58 2.14 18.70 -8.55
N SER A 59 3.44 18.59 -8.29
CA SER A 59 4.50 18.95 -9.22
C SER A 59 5.58 17.87 -9.22
N THR A 60 6.14 17.57 -10.39
CA THR A 60 7.26 16.61 -10.55
C THR A 60 8.54 17.05 -9.83
N SER A 61 8.61 18.30 -9.37
CA SER A 61 9.68 18.84 -8.51
C SER A 61 9.41 18.65 -7.01
N GLU A 62 8.16 18.33 -6.62
CA GLU A 62 7.84 18.00 -5.22
C GLU A 62 8.35 16.60 -4.92
N ARG A 63 9.45 16.54 -4.17
CA ARG A 63 9.93 15.30 -3.57
C ARG A 63 8.93 14.90 -2.48
N THR A 64 8.11 13.88 -2.74
CA THR A 64 7.50 13.12 -1.64
C THR A 64 8.64 12.57 -0.78
N ALA A 65 8.61 12.89 0.51
CA ALA A 65 9.57 12.39 1.47
C ALA A 65 9.38 10.87 1.58
N ALA A 66 10.35 10.12 1.05
CA ALA A 66 10.42 8.67 1.13
C ALA A 66 11.20 8.22 2.36
#